data_AF-A0A916HRY2-F1
#
_entry.id   AF-A0A916HRY2-F1
#
_cell.length_a   1.000
_cell.length_b   1.000
_cell.length_c   1.000
_cell.angle_alpha   90.00
_cell.angle_beta   90.00
_cell.angle_gamma   90.00
#
_symmetry.space_group_name_H-M   'P 1'
#
loop_
_entity.id
_entity.type
_entity.pdbx_description
1 polymer ?
#
loop_
_entity_poly.entity_id
_entity_poly.type
_entity_poly.pdbx_seq_one_letter_code
_entity_poly.pdbx_strand_id
1 'polypeptide(L)'
;MNVLPVLEFLRQKIGLNPESIGTESIEKVVRDQMKMSGAVSVGDYINKVNESSAQQKMLIESVVISETSFFRNKIPFVTLQNYLERFVLNKKPDRPIRILCLPCATGEEPYSIAMVLSDMKLPAQKFFIYAADISEQALQIAKSGMYGPYSFRGKDIDFRNRYFSEMDGGYLLKQEVRDAVEFGQENILAANFLSGHEPYDIIFCRNLLIYFDDDAKEKAIKALAAHLAEEGVLFVGHAEGAKIPQLGFVSLDYPMSFAFARIRHAKVINASLNKSSPAQKTFAAPNTILHSAVKAKPVPLPKKVAPITSEHEWNRVREESADKKPRGKGIAEAMKLADEGAFVEVVAMCEDLLAQGTESAEVYYLLGQASGETGNSLMAEECLRKAIYLNADFHDALMYLSILFDRMGSHEKAATFRRRAERVHLRNAGK
;
A
#
# COMPACT_ATOMS: atom_id res chain seq x y z
N MET A 1 1.48 -17.58 -29.14
CA MET A 1 2.11 -16.76 -30.22
C MET A 1 3.57 -16.54 -29.84
N ASN A 2 4.55 -16.62 -30.76
CA ASN A 2 5.94 -16.35 -30.34
C ASN A 2 6.18 -14.85 -30.15
N VAL A 3 6.01 -14.36 -28.93
CA VAL A 3 6.22 -12.95 -28.54
C VAL A 3 7.62 -12.65 -27.97
N LEU A 4 8.53 -13.64 -27.93
CA LEU A 4 9.88 -13.48 -27.36
C LEU A 4 10.66 -12.26 -27.90
N PRO A 5 10.62 -11.90 -29.20
CA PRO A 5 11.32 -10.71 -29.69
C PRO A 5 10.79 -9.39 -29.09
N VAL A 6 9.48 -9.33 -28.81
CA VAL A 6 8.85 -8.16 -28.19
C VAL A 6 9.17 -8.11 -26.69
N LEU A 7 9.18 -9.25 -26.01
CA LEU A 7 9.59 -9.36 -24.60
C LEU A 7 11.03 -8.91 -24.40
N GLU A 8 11.95 -9.36 -25.26
CA GLU A 8 13.36 -8.97 -25.19
C GLU A 8 13.55 -7.47 -25.49
N PHE A 9 12.81 -6.90 -26.44
CA PHE A 9 12.78 -5.45 -26.65
C PHE A 9 12.30 -4.68 -25.41
N LEU A 10 11.18 -5.08 -24.80
CA LEU A 10 10.65 -4.42 -23.61
C LEU A 10 11.63 -4.54 -22.43
N ARG A 11 12.23 -5.72 -22.25
CA ARG A 11 13.26 -5.95 -21.24
C ARG A 11 14.48 -5.05 -21.45
N GLN A 12 15.02 -4.96 -22.66
CA GLN A 12 16.18 -4.11 -22.97
C GLN A 12 15.86 -2.61 -22.88
N LYS A 13 14.65 -2.19 -23.28
CA LYS A 13 14.27 -0.78 -23.39
C LYS A 13 13.77 -0.17 -22.07
N ILE A 14 13.01 -0.94 -21.29
CA ILE A 14 12.32 -0.47 -20.08
C ILE A 14 12.50 -1.40 -18.88
N GLY A 15 13.35 -2.43 -18.96
CA GLY A 15 13.69 -3.33 -17.84
C GLY A 15 12.60 -4.32 -17.45
N LEU A 16 11.51 -4.41 -18.22
CA LEU A 16 10.33 -5.19 -17.87
C LEU A 16 10.66 -6.68 -17.71
N ASN A 17 10.27 -7.25 -16.55
CA ASN A 17 10.16 -8.68 -16.36
C ASN A 17 8.82 -9.18 -16.95
N PRO A 18 8.81 -10.05 -17.98
CA PRO A 18 7.58 -10.60 -18.55
C PRO A 18 6.64 -11.26 -17.54
N GLU A 19 7.20 -11.89 -16.50
CA GLU A 19 6.43 -12.57 -15.45
C GLU A 19 5.62 -11.60 -14.57
N SER A 20 5.99 -10.31 -14.52
CA SER A 20 5.33 -9.31 -13.68
C SER A 20 3.97 -8.81 -14.21
N ILE A 21 3.73 -8.97 -15.52
CA ILE A 21 2.48 -8.57 -16.20
C ILE A 21 1.69 -9.81 -16.70
N GLY A 22 2.39 -10.94 -16.85
CA GLY A 22 1.83 -12.20 -17.34
C GLY A 22 1.86 -12.30 -18.86
N THR A 23 2.29 -13.45 -19.36
CA THR A 23 2.49 -13.70 -20.80
C THR A 23 1.21 -13.49 -21.62
N GLU A 24 0.05 -13.89 -21.10
CA GLU A 24 -1.24 -13.73 -21.80
C GLU A 24 -1.63 -12.27 -22.04
N SER A 25 -1.41 -11.41 -21.03
CA SER A 25 -1.60 -9.96 -21.12
C SER A 25 -0.75 -9.38 -22.24
N ILE A 26 0.53 -9.79 -22.32
CA ILE A 26 1.45 -9.31 -23.34
C ILE A 26 1.10 -9.88 -24.73
N GLU A 27 0.68 -11.15 -24.84
CA GLU A 27 0.17 -11.71 -26.10
C GLU A 27 -1.10 -11.01 -26.60
N LYS A 28 -1.94 -10.48 -25.70
CA LYS A 28 -3.09 -9.65 -26.07
C LYS A 28 -2.62 -8.30 -26.61
N VAL A 29 -1.75 -7.60 -25.87
CA VAL A 29 -1.16 -6.31 -26.28
C VAL A 29 -0.49 -6.43 -27.66
N VAL A 30 0.35 -7.44 -27.87
CA VAL A 30 1.02 -7.67 -29.16
C VAL A 30 0.01 -7.93 -30.28
N ARG A 31 -1.04 -8.72 -30.05
CA ARG A 31 -2.10 -8.95 -31.04
C ARG A 31 -2.82 -7.66 -31.43
N ASP A 32 -3.12 -6.79 -30.47
CA ASP A 32 -3.86 -5.56 -30.75
C ASP A 32 -2.96 -4.51 -31.42
N GLN A 33 -1.71 -4.38 -30.99
CA GLN A 33 -0.70 -3.53 -31.66
C GLN A 33 -0.35 -4.03 -33.08
N MET A 34 -0.32 -5.34 -33.32
CA MET A 34 -0.16 -5.90 -34.68
C MET A 34 -1.31 -5.49 -35.61
N LYS A 35 -2.56 -5.49 -35.13
CA LYS A 35 -3.71 -5.01 -35.91
C LYS A 35 -3.58 -3.51 -36.22
N MET A 36 -3.24 -2.70 -35.22
CA MET A 36 -3.11 -1.24 -35.37
C MET A 36 -1.97 -0.83 -36.32
N SER A 37 -0.85 -1.56 -36.31
CA SER A 37 0.31 -1.33 -37.18
C SER A 37 0.23 -2.03 -38.55
N GLY A 38 -0.85 -2.77 -38.82
CA GLY A 38 -1.02 -3.59 -40.02
C GLY A 38 0.11 -4.62 -40.19
N ALA A 39 0.62 -5.19 -39.09
CA ALA A 39 1.71 -6.15 -39.11
C ALA A 39 1.21 -7.59 -39.30
N VAL A 40 1.78 -8.31 -40.26
CA VAL A 40 1.32 -9.67 -40.64
C VAL A 40 1.92 -10.78 -39.79
N SER A 41 2.97 -10.49 -39.02
CA SER A 41 3.61 -11.42 -38.09
C SER A 41 4.27 -10.66 -36.93
N VAL A 42 4.65 -11.36 -35.85
CA VAL A 42 5.41 -10.74 -34.75
C VAL A 42 6.79 -10.28 -35.22
N GLY A 43 7.41 -10.97 -36.20
CA GLY A 43 8.68 -10.57 -36.81
C GLY A 43 8.57 -9.26 -37.59
N ASP A 44 7.51 -9.11 -38.38
CA ASP A 44 7.18 -7.86 -39.08
C ASP A 44 6.89 -6.73 -38.07
N TYR A 45 6.11 -7.02 -37.02
CA TYR A 45 5.81 -6.04 -35.97
C TYR A 45 7.06 -5.54 -35.24
N ILE A 46 7.97 -6.44 -34.81
CA ILE A 46 9.17 -6.01 -34.09
C ILE A 46 10.14 -5.23 -34.98
N ASN A 47 10.19 -5.51 -36.28
CA ASN A 47 10.94 -4.69 -37.24
C ASN A 47 10.37 -3.26 -37.31
N LYS A 48 9.04 -3.11 -37.47
CA LYS A 48 8.37 -1.80 -37.44
C LYS A 48 8.60 -1.04 -36.12
N VAL A 49 8.62 -1.75 -34.99
CA VAL A 49 8.95 -1.18 -33.67
C VAL A 49 10.41 -0.70 -33.63
N ASN A 50 11.36 -1.49 -34.11
CA ASN A 50 12.77 -1.10 -34.12
C ASN A 50 13.04 0.11 -35.03
N GLU A 51 12.35 0.21 -36.17
CA GLU A 51 12.50 1.30 -37.15
C GLU A 51 11.77 2.60 -36.76
N SER A 52 10.73 2.54 -35.92
CA SER A 52 9.87 3.69 -35.62
C SER A 52 9.76 4.00 -34.13
N SER A 53 10.31 5.14 -33.71
CA SER A 53 10.17 5.64 -32.33
C SER A 53 8.72 5.82 -31.88
N ALA A 54 7.80 6.12 -32.80
CA ALA A 54 6.36 6.18 -32.51
C ALA A 54 5.79 4.79 -32.17
N GLN A 55 6.17 3.74 -32.90
CA GLN A 55 5.78 2.36 -32.59
C GLN A 55 6.39 1.88 -31.26
N GLN A 56 7.65 2.27 -30.95
CA GLN A 56 8.24 2.01 -29.63
C GLN A 56 7.42 2.65 -28.51
N LYS A 57 7.03 3.93 -28.65
CA LYS A 57 6.19 4.60 -27.66
C LYS A 57 4.84 3.89 -27.51
N MET A 58 4.13 3.58 -28.60
CA MET A 58 2.82 2.90 -28.52
C MET A 58 2.91 1.51 -27.87
N LEU A 59 3.96 0.74 -28.14
CA LEU A 59 4.20 -0.55 -27.48
C LEU A 59 4.45 -0.37 -25.98
N ILE A 60 5.29 0.58 -25.58
CA ILE A 60 5.58 0.87 -24.16
C ILE A 60 4.31 1.31 -23.43
N GLU A 61 3.58 2.29 -23.97
CA GLU A 61 2.30 2.78 -23.41
C GLU A 61 1.29 1.64 -23.23
N SER A 62 1.28 0.63 -24.11
CA SER A 62 0.36 -0.50 -24.03
C SER A 62 0.72 -1.54 -22.96
N VAL A 63 1.90 -1.47 -22.35
CA VAL A 63 2.34 -2.38 -21.27
C VAL A 63 2.59 -1.67 -19.93
N VAL A 64 2.54 -0.33 -19.89
CA VAL A 64 2.64 0.41 -18.63
C VAL A 64 1.36 0.23 -17.81
N ILE A 65 1.50 -0.07 -16.53
CA ILE A 65 0.38 -0.23 -15.59
C ILE A 65 0.32 1.03 -14.71
N SER A 66 -0.56 1.96 -15.06
CA SER A 66 -0.73 3.26 -14.37
C SER A 66 -1.69 3.21 -13.17
N GLU A 67 -1.86 2.06 -12.51
CA GLU A 67 -2.84 1.94 -11.42
C GLU A 67 -2.37 2.63 -10.13
N THR A 68 -3.00 3.76 -9.81
CA THR A 68 -2.69 4.58 -8.63
C THR A 68 -3.97 5.16 -7.99
N SER A 69 -3.81 5.83 -6.84
CA SER A 69 -4.87 6.54 -6.12
C SER A 69 -4.26 7.53 -5.12
N PHE A 70 -4.99 8.58 -4.77
CA PHE A 70 -4.55 9.56 -3.77
C PHE A 70 -4.28 8.88 -2.43
N PHE A 71 -3.16 9.25 -1.79
CA PHE A 71 -2.69 8.70 -0.51
C PHE A 71 -2.60 7.16 -0.46
N ARG A 72 -2.29 6.48 -1.58
CA ARG A 72 -2.12 5.02 -1.66
C ARG A 72 -1.13 4.51 -0.61
N ASN A 73 -1.65 3.83 0.42
CA ASN A 73 -1.00 3.60 1.71
C ASN A 73 -0.53 4.93 2.36
N LYS A 74 -1.18 5.30 3.45
CA LYS A 74 -0.97 6.58 4.14
C LYS A 74 0.36 6.69 4.90
N ILE A 75 0.96 5.58 5.29
CA ILE A 75 2.12 5.58 6.19
C ILE A 75 3.31 6.36 5.60
N PRO A 76 3.75 6.15 4.34
CA PRO A 76 4.77 6.98 3.69
C PRO A 76 4.55 8.50 3.81
N PHE A 77 3.31 8.97 3.65
CA PHE A 77 2.96 10.40 3.72
C PHE A 77 3.05 10.95 5.15
N VAL A 78 2.60 10.17 6.14
CA VAL A 78 2.77 10.50 7.57
C VAL A 78 4.25 10.48 7.97
N THR A 79 5.03 9.54 7.44
CA THR A 79 6.49 9.47 7.64
C THR A 79 7.21 10.64 6.98
N LEU A 80 6.79 11.07 5.79
CA LEU A 80 7.30 12.27 5.12
C LEU A 80 7.14 13.52 6.00
N GLN A 81 5.93 13.77 6.52
CA GLN A 81 5.68 14.88 7.44
C GLN A 81 6.59 14.82 8.68
N ASN A 82 6.62 13.68 9.38
CA ASN A 82 7.44 13.49 10.57
C ASN A 82 8.94 13.68 10.28
N TYR A 83 9.41 13.21 9.13
CA TYR A 83 10.80 13.37 8.70
C TYR A 83 11.15 14.84 8.49
N LEU A 84 10.31 15.57 7.75
CA LEU A 84 10.51 16.98 7.46
C LEU A 84 10.53 17.83 8.74
N GLU A 85 9.55 17.66 9.62
CA GLU A 85 9.43 18.40 10.89
C GLU A 85 10.65 18.18 11.80
N ARG A 86 11.07 16.92 11.96
CA ARG A 86 12.15 16.55 12.90
C ARG A 86 13.55 16.86 12.37
N PHE A 87 13.81 16.62 11.08
CA PHE A 87 15.18 16.54 10.54
C PHE A 87 15.52 17.60 9.50
N VAL A 88 14.52 18.22 8.84
CA VAL A 88 14.76 19.13 7.71
C VAL A 88 14.40 20.58 8.04
N LEU A 89 13.16 20.87 8.44
CA LEU A 89 12.64 22.23 8.57
C LEU A 89 13.40 23.06 9.62
N ASN A 90 13.76 22.45 10.75
CA ASN A 90 14.53 23.09 11.82
C ASN A 90 15.99 23.40 11.43
N LYS A 91 16.54 22.77 10.38
CA LYS A 91 17.89 23.08 9.86
C LYS A 91 17.93 24.36 9.01
N LYS A 92 16.78 25.03 8.78
CA LYS A 92 16.64 26.25 7.97
C LYS A 92 17.39 26.18 6.62
N PRO A 93 17.01 25.29 5.70
CA PRO A 93 17.63 25.28 4.38
C PRO A 93 17.35 26.62 3.65
N ASP A 94 18.43 27.26 3.19
CA ASP A 94 18.39 28.45 2.33
C ASP A 94 17.84 28.11 0.94
N ARG A 95 17.92 26.84 0.52
CA ARG A 95 17.35 26.29 -0.71
C ARG A 95 16.00 25.60 -0.49
N PRO A 96 15.15 25.45 -1.53
CA PRO A 96 13.95 24.61 -1.45
C PRO A 96 14.27 23.14 -1.16
N ILE A 97 13.32 22.46 -0.54
CA ILE A 97 13.31 20.99 -0.39
C ILE A 97 12.99 20.39 -1.76
N ARG A 98 13.90 19.58 -2.29
CA ARG A 98 13.75 18.94 -3.60
C ARG A 98 13.18 17.53 -3.43
N ILE A 99 12.02 17.27 -4.03
CA ILE A 99 11.34 15.98 -4.00
C ILE A 99 11.21 15.44 -5.42
N LEU A 100 11.50 14.15 -5.59
CA LEU A 100 11.31 13.40 -6.81
C LEU A 100 10.23 12.33 -6.57
N CYS A 101 9.28 12.18 -7.49
CA CYS A 101 8.30 11.10 -7.47
C CYS A 101 8.28 10.42 -8.84
N LEU A 102 8.64 9.14 -8.88
CA LEU A 102 8.61 8.34 -10.11
C LEU A 102 8.35 6.86 -9.78
N PRO A 103 7.50 6.13 -10.51
CA PRO A 103 6.60 6.59 -11.55
C PRO A 103 5.47 7.40 -10.90
N CYS A 104 5.13 8.55 -11.46
CA CYS A 104 4.01 9.34 -10.94
C CYS A 104 2.65 8.86 -11.44
N ALA A 105 2.62 7.98 -12.45
CA ALA A 105 1.43 7.54 -13.17
C ALA A 105 0.54 8.75 -13.53
N THR A 106 -0.75 8.69 -13.23
CA THR A 106 -1.73 9.75 -13.49
C THR A 106 -1.66 10.94 -12.51
N GLY A 107 -0.62 11.03 -11.66
CA GLY A 107 -0.31 12.22 -10.84
C GLY A 107 -0.82 12.18 -9.39
N GLU A 108 -1.57 11.15 -8.99
CA GLU A 108 -2.13 11.07 -7.64
C GLU A 108 -1.07 11.09 -6.52
N GLU A 109 0.09 10.45 -6.72
CA GLU A 109 1.16 10.43 -5.71
C GLU A 109 1.87 11.79 -5.53
N PRO A 110 2.42 12.46 -6.57
CA PRO A 110 3.08 13.76 -6.38
C PRO A 110 2.11 14.84 -5.90
N TYR A 111 0.83 14.79 -6.28
CA TYR A 111 -0.17 15.70 -5.72
C TYR A 111 -0.53 15.35 -4.27
N SER A 112 -0.54 14.07 -3.87
CA SER A 112 -0.65 13.70 -2.44
C SER A 112 0.53 14.27 -1.63
N ILE A 113 1.75 14.23 -2.18
CA ILE A 113 2.93 14.88 -1.58
C ILE A 113 2.71 16.40 -1.48
N ALA A 114 2.29 17.07 -2.56
CA ALA A 114 2.02 18.51 -2.56
C ALA A 114 0.97 18.90 -1.50
N MET A 115 -0.09 18.11 -1.34
CA MET A 115 -1.12 18.31 -0.30
C MET A 115 -0.57 18.16 1.12
N VAL A 116 0.34 17.21 1.39
CA VAL A 116 1.01 17.08 2.70
C VAL A 116 1.79 18.35 3.02
N LEU A 117 2.61 18.84 2.09
CA LEU A 117 3.42 20.05 2.28
C LEU A 117 2.55 21.31 2.46
N SER A 118 1.39 21.34 1.79
CA SER A 118 0.38 22.40 1.93
C SER A 118 -0.34 22.34 3.29
N ASP A 119 -0.74 21.16 3.75
CA ASP A 119 -1.34 20.95 5.08
C ASP A 119 -0.31 21.29 6.20
N MET A 120 0.98 21.06 5.96
CA MET A 120 2.10 21.53 6.81
C MET A 120 2.35 23.05 6.74
N LYS A 121 1.61 23.79 5.91
CA LYS A 121 1.70 25.24 5.70
C LYS A 121 3.08 25.71 5.21
N LEU A 122 3.79 24.88 4.44
CA LEU A 122 5.03 25.29 3.80
C LEU A 122 4.73 26.23 2.62
N PRO A 123 5.38 27.40 2.52
CA PRO A 123 5.27 28.24 1.33
C PRO A 123 5.73 27.48 0.08
N ALA A 124 5.08 27.71 -1.06
CA ALA A 124 5.41 27.04 -2.32
C ALA A 124 6.91 27.20 -2.70
N GLN A 125 7.54 28.32 -2.36
CA GLN A 125 8.96 28.59 -2.63
C GLN A 125 9.92 27.79 -1.72
N LYS A 126 9.41 27.04 -0.73
CA LYS A 126 10.22 26.19 0.16
C LYS A 126 10.29 24.74 -0.25
N PHE A 127 9.60 24.33 -1.31
CA PHE A 127 9.71 22.99 -1.88
C PHE A 127 9.59 22.99 -3.41
N PHE A 128 10.01 21.90 -4.02
CA PHE A 128 9.92 21.66 -5.45
C PHE A 128 9.68 20.16 -5.66
N ILE A 129 8.63 19.79 -6.38
CA ILE A 129 8.31 18.39 -6.69
C ILE A 129 8.50 18.19 -8.19
N TYR A 130 9.44 17.32 -8.56
CA TYR A 130 9.54 16.78 -9.92
C TYR A 130 8.86 15.40 -9.96
N ALA A 131 7.84 15.28 -10.78
CA ALA A 131 7.10 14.06 -11.03
C ALA A 131 7.48 13.50 -12.40
N ALA A 132 7.86 12.23 -12.45
CA ALA A 132 8.35 11.61 -13.67
C ALA A 132 7.64 10.28 -13.95
N ASP A 133 7.33 10.03 -15.23
CA ASP A 133 6.82 8.75 -15.71
C ASP A 133 7.35 8.46 -17.10
N ILE A 134 7.29 7.21 -17.54
CA ILE A 134 7.60 6.83 -18.92
C ILE A 134 6.38 7.01 -19.85
N SER A 135 5.17 6.94 -19.31
CA SER A 135 3.91 7.14 -20.04
C SER A 135 3.62 8.63 -20.25
N GLU A 136 3.66 9.07 -21.51
CA GLU A 136 3.19 10.42 -21.88
C GLU A 136 1.68 10.53 -21.61
N GLN A 137 0.91 9.45 -21.87
CA GLN A 137 -0.54 9.45 -21.66
C GLN A 137 -0.90 9.69 -20.19
N ALA A 138 -0.23 9.02 -19.25
CA ALA A 138 -0.44 9.22 -17.83
C ALA A 138 -0.01 10.63 -17.37
N LEU A 139 1.10 11.15 -17.91
CA LEU A 139 1.56 12.52 -17.65
C LEU A 139 0.58 13.60 -18.15
N GLN A 140 -0.11 13.38 -19.28
CA GLN A 140 -1.13 14.31 -19.77
C GLN A 140 -2.37 14.33 -18.86
N ILE A 141 -2.78 13.17 -18.35
CA ILE A 141 -3.84 13.08 -17.32
C ILE A 141 -3.39 13.83 -16.05
N ALA A 142 -2.17 13.59 -15.58
CA ALA A 142 -1.60 14.26 -14.40
C ALA A 142 -1.56 15.80 -14.56
N LYS A 143 -1.12 16.30 -15.71
CA LYS A 143 -1.09 17.75 -16.03
C LYS A 143 -2.50 18.36 -16.10
N SER A 144 -3.51 17.60 -16.53
CA SER A 144 -4.91 18.07 -16.51
C SER A 144 -5.43 18.29 -15.09
N GLY A 145 -5.02 17.42 -14.16
CA GLY A 145 -5.50 17.39 -12.78
C GLY A 145 -7.01 17.13 -12.63
N MET A 146 -7.66 16.56 -13.64
CA MET A 146 -9.05 16.10 -13.57
C MET A 146 -9.08 14.62 -13.19
N TYR A 147 -9.76 14.29 -12.10
CA TYR A 147 -9.78 12.95 -11.52
C TYR A 147 -11.18 12.38 -11.36
N GLY A 148 -11.36 11.12 -11.76
CA GLY A 148 -12.60 10.38 -11.55
C GLY A 148 -12.70 9.78 -10.14
N PRO A 149 -13.87 9.24 -9.74
CA PRO A 149 -14.07 8.64 -8.42
C PRO A 149 -13.04 7.57 -8.04
N TYR A 150 -12.56 6.76 -8.99
CA TYR A 150 -11.62 5.65 -8.75
C TYR A 150 -10.23 6.09 -8.24
N SER A 151 -9.84 7.35 -8.44
CA SER A 151 -8.62 7.94 -7.87
C SER A 151 -8.74 8.20 -6.37
N PHE A 152 -9.96 8.25 -5.82
CA PHE A 152 -10.26 8.49 -4.40
C PHE A 152 -10.70 7.17 -3.74
N ARG A 153 -9.79 6.51 -3.03
CA ARG A 153 -10.03 5.18 -2.43
C ARG A 153 -10.00 5.23 -0.91
N GLY A 154 -10.81 4.37 -0.27
CA GLY A 154 -10.96 4.30 1.18
C GLY A 154 -11.87 5.40 1.75
N LYS A 155 -12.02 5.42 3.07
CA LYS A 155 -12.96 6.32 3.79
C LYS A 155 -12.43 7.74 3.99
N ASP A 156 -11.10 7.90 4.05
CA ASP A 156 -10.46 9.16 4.46
C ASP A 156 -10.25 10.14 3.30
N ILE A 157 -11.33 10.52 2.61
CA ILE A 157 -11.31 11.39 1.43
C ILE A 157 -11.50 12.89 1.75
N ASP A 158 -11.41 13.31 3.02
CA ASP A 158 -11.62 14.70 3.46
C ASP A 158 -10.65 15.72 2.82
N PHE A 159 -9.49 15.26 2.35
CA PHE A 159 -8.57 16.10 1.56
C PHE A 159 -9.20 16.57 0.24
N ARG A 160 -10.15 15.80 -0.32
CA ARG A 160 -10.88 16.15 -1.55
C ARG A 160 -11.60 17.48 -1.39
N ASN A 161 -12.31 17.66 -0.28
CA ASN A 161 -13.04 18.89 0.05
C ASN A 161 -12.11 20.10 0.28
N ARG A 162 -10.83 19.87 0.62
CA ARG A 162 -9.82 20.94 0.77
C ARG A 162 -9.15 21.32 -0.54
N TYR A 163 -8.87 20.34 -1.41
CA TYR A 163 -7.94 20.51 -2.54
C TYR A 163 -8.57 20.37 -3.93
N PHE A 164 -9.85 20.01 -4.04
CA PHE A 164 -10.53 19.82 -5.32
C PHE A 164 -11.80 20.65 -5.41
N SER A 165 -12.21 20.94 -6.64
CA SER A 165 -13.55 21.44 -6.98
C SER A 165 -14.29 20.34 -7.72
N GLU A 166 -15.54 20.06 -7.33
CA GLU A 166 -16.41 19.15 -8.07
C GLU A 166 -16.83 19.80 -9.38
N MET A 167 -16.75 19.03 -10.47
CA MET A 167 -17.03 19.45 -11.84
C MET A 167 -17.88 18.37 -12.53
N ASP A 168 -18.53 18.71 -13.64
CA ASP A 168 -19.23 17.69 -14.42
C ASP A 168 -18.23 16.62 -14.92
N GLY A 169 -18.53 15.35 -14.62
CA GLY A 169 -17.66 14.21 -14.91
C GLY A 169 -16.48 13.95 -13.94
N GLY A 170 -16.21 14.77 -12.92
CA GLY A 170 -15.09 14.48 -12.00
C GLY A 170 -14.71 15.57 -10.98
N TYR A 171 -13.48 15.50 -10.50
CA TYR A 171 -12.91 16.41 -9.50
C TYR A 171 -11.67 17.09 -10.05
N LEU A 172 -11.72 18.42 -10.19
CA LEU A 172 -10.62 19.24 -10.66
C LEU A 172 -9.73 19.67 -9.49
N LEU A 173 -8.46 19.32 -9.55
CA LEU A 173 -7.46 19.72 -8.56
C LEU A 173 -7.23 21.25 -8.61
N LYS A 174 -7.19 21.90 -7.43
CA LYS A 174 -6.92 23.33 -7.31
C LYS A 174 -5.57 23.70 -7.94
N GLN A 175 -5.53 24.86 -8.60
CA GLN A 175 -4.36 25.35 -9.33
C GLN A 175 -3.12 25.45 -8.42
N GLU A 176 -3.27 25.91 -7.18
CA GLU A 176 -2.20 26.03 -6.19
C GLU A 176 -1.46 24.70 -5.87
N VAL A 177 -2.13 23.56 -6.00
CA VAL A 177 -1.52 22.23 -5.82
C VAL A 177 -0.90 21.73 -7.13
N ARG A 178 -1.46 22.13 -8.27
CA ARG A 178 -0.92 21.81 -9.61
C ARG A 178 0.38 22.52 -9.89
N ASP A 179 0.45 23.82 -9.60
CA ASP A 179 1.63 24.67 -9.80
C ASP A 179 2.84 24.24 -8.92
N ALA A 180 2.60 23.39 -7.92
CA ALA A 180 3.62 22.86 -7.03
C ALA A 180 4.37 21.62 -7.59
N VAL A 181 3.93 21.07 -8.73
CA VAL A 181 4.48 19.85 -9.35
C VAL A 181 4.88 20.10 -10.80
N GLU A 182 6.15 19.87 -11.13
CA GLU A 182 6.66 19.82 -12.49
C GLU A 182 6.65 18.38 -13.02
N PHE A 183 6.27 18.16 -14.29
CA PHE A 183 6.08 16.83 -14.88
C PHE A 183 6.98 16.58 -16.10
N GLY A 184 7.80 15.52 -16.06
CA GLY A 184 8.69 15.12 -17.16
C GLY A 184 8.51 13.67 -17.62
N GLN A 185 8.75 13.41 -18.91
CA GLN A 185 8.82 12.04 -19.46
C GLN A 185 10.23 11.49 -19.26
N GLU A 186 10.38 10.50 -18.38
CA GLU A 186 11.66 9.93 -17.98
C GLU A 186 11.64 8.40 -18.03
N ASN A 187 12.79 7.80 -18.35
CA ASN A 187 13.03 6.38 -18.19
C ASN A 187 14.23 6.20 -17.26
N ILE A 188 14.01 5.63 -16.08
CA ILE A 188 15.03 5.41 -15.04
C ILE A 188 16.24 4.57 -15.50
N LEU A 189 16.09 3.80 -16.58
CA LEU A 189 17.15 2.98 -17.16
C LEU A 189 17.87 3.67 -18.34
N ALA A 190 17.44 4.87 -18.74
CA ALA A 190 18.11 5.63 -19.79
C ALA A 190 19.42 6.25 -19.28
N ALA A 191 20.44 6.30 -20.14
CA ALA A 191 21.76 6.83 -19.79
C ALA A 191 21.74 8.34 -19.44
N ASN A 192 20.72 9.08 -19.89
CA ASN A 192 20.51 10.50 -19.65
C ASN A 192 19.40 10.79 -18.62
N PHE A 193 18.92 9.77 -17.88
CA PHE A 193 17.89 9.91 -16.86
C PHE A 193 18.22 11.04 -15.87
N LEU A 194 17.32 12.04 -15.77
CA LEU A 194 17.48 13.25 -14.94
C LEU A 194 18.82 13.99 -15.13
N SER A 195 19.41 13.92 -16.33
CA SER A 195 20.71 14.57 -16.60
C SER A 195 20.64 16.09 -16.37
N GLY A 196 21.53 16.60 -15.52
CA GLY A 196 21.56 18.02 -15.12
C GLY A 196 20.67 18.38 -13.92
N HIS A 197 19.92 17.44 -13.34
CA HIS A 197 19.16 17.71 -12.12
C HIS A 197 20.05 17.67 -10.88
N GLU A 198 19.98 18.73 -10.08
CA GLU A 198 20.52 18.74 -8.71
C GLU A 198 19.89 17.63 -7.85
N PRO A 199 20.64 17.00 -6.92
CA PRO A 199 20.12 15.93 -6.07
C PRO A 199 18.85 16.29 -5.30
N TYR A 200 18.06 15.26 -4.99
CA TYR A 200 16.80 15.36 -4.27
C TYR A 200 16.97 14.99 -2.80
N ASP A 201 16.31 15.73 -1.91
CA ASP A 201 16.27 15.44 -0.48
C ASP A 201 15.36 14.24 -0.18
N ILE A 202 14.32 14.05 -1.00
CA ILE A 202 13.37 12.97 -0.87
C ILE A 202 13.10 12.38 -2.25
N ILE A 203 13.10 11.06 -2.34
CA ILE A 203 12.67 10.31 -3.52
C ILE A 203 11.53 9.38 -3.12
N PHE A 204 10.41 9.44 -3.84
CA PHE A 204 9.38 8.41 -3.86
C PHE A 204 9.58 7.57 -5.12
N CYS A 205 9.88 6.28 -4.94
CA CYS A 205 9.95 5.29 -6.00
C CYS A 205 9.19 4.02 -5.62
N ARG A 206 7.87 4.06 -5.80
CA ARG A 206 6.92 3.08 -5.28
C ARG A 206 6.18 2.40 -6.42
N ASN A 207 5.97 1.09 -6.29
CA ASN A 207 5.19 0.28 -7.23
C ASN A 207 5.73 0.31 -8.68
N LEU A 208 7.06 0.28 -8.82
CA LEU A 208 7.79 0.20 -10.10
C LEU A 208 8.78 -0.95 -10.14
N LEU A 209 9.59 -1.10 -9.09
CA LEU A 209 10.65 -2.11 -9.02
C LEU A 209 10.06 -3.52 -9.04
N ILE A 210 8.78 -3.71 -8.69
CA ILE A 210 8.05 -4.97 -8.89
C ILE A 210 7.98 -5.42 -10.36
N TYR A 211 7.98 -4.49 -11.33
CA TYR A 211 7.90 -4.79 -12.76
C TYR A 211 9.25 -5.07 -13.41
N PHE A 212 10.35 -4.78 -12.72
CA PHE A 212 11.69 -4.91 -13.28
C PHE A 212 12.28 -6.31 -13.09
N ASP A 213 13.10 -6.71 -14.06
CA ASP A 213 14.01 -7.85 -13.88
C ASP A 213 15.13 -7.52 -12.89
N ASP A 214 15.95 -8.51 -12.56
CA ASP A 214 16.90 -8.37 -11.46
C ASP A 214 18.10 -7.45 -11.74
N ASP A 215 18.47 -7.24 -13.01
CA ASP A 215 19.50 -6.30 -13.46
C ASP A 215 18.92 -4.89 -13.58
N ALA A 216 17.70 -4.75 -14.14
CA ALA A 216 16.96 -3.51 -14.20
C ALA A 216 16.67 -2.93 -12.80
N LYS A 217 16.31 -3.76 -11.82
CA LYS A 217 16.18 -3.34 -10.41
C LYS A 217 17.47 -2.74 -9.88
N GLU A 218 18.61 -3.40 -10.09
CA GLU A 218 19.90 -2.92 -9.58
C GLU A 218 20.33 -1.61 -10.25
N LYS A 219 20.16 -1.50 -11.57
CA LYS A 219 20.39 -0.27 -12.35
C LYS A 219 19.50 0.87 -11.85
N ALA A 220 18.21 0.62 -11.67
CA ALA A 220 17.26 1.60 -11.17
C ALA A 220 17.65 2.11 -9.77
N ILE A 221 17.92 1.21 -8.81
CA ILE A 221 18.29 1.62 -7.45
C ILE A 221 19.61 2.41 -7.45
N LYS A 222 20.59 2.06 -8.31
CA LYS A 222 21.81 2.87 -8.50
C LYS A 222 21.50 4.26 -9.06
N ALA A 223 20.59 4.37 -10.02
CA ALA A 223 20.15 5.66 -10.57
C ALA A 223 19.42 6.52 -9.53
N LEU A 224 18.54 5.93 -8.70
CA LEU A 224 17.93 6.63 -7.55
C LEU A 224 19.00 7.10 -6.56
N ALA A 225 19.96 6.22 -6.23
CA ALA A 225 21.05 6.54 -5.31
C ALA A 225 21.97 7.64 -5.83
N ALA A 226 22.20 7.74 -7.15
CA ALA A 226 22.98 8.83 -7.74
C ALA A 226 22.28 10.20 -7.61
N HIS A 227 20.94 10.21 -7.66
CA HIS A 227 20.13 11.43 -7.55
C HIS A 227 19.64 11.74 -6.13
N LEU A 228 19.93 10.89 -5.14
CA LEU A 228 19.58 11.12 -3.74
C LEU A 228 20.71 11.85 -3.00
N ALA A 229 20.36 12.97 -2.35
CA ALA A 229 21.26 13.71 -1.47
C ALA A 229 21.86 12.85 -0.35
N GLU A 230 22.98 13.28 0.24
CA GLU A 230 23.68 12.51 1.29
C GLU A 230 22.82 12.32 2.56
N GLU A 231 22.05 13.36 2.93
CA GLU A 231 21.01 13.31 3.97
C GLU A 231 19.60 13.03 3.39
N GLY A 232 19.52 12.37 2.24
CA GLY A 232 18.24 12.09 1.58
C GLY A 232 17.51 10.85 2.11
N VAL A 233 16.19 10.79 1.85
CA VAL A 233 15.34 9.63 2.16
C VAL A 233 14.65 9.11 0.88
N LEU A 234 14.71 7.79 0.68
CA LEU A 234 14.06 7.05 -0.39
C LEU A 234 12.87 6.25 0.16
N PHE A 235 11.67 6.49 -0.34
CA PHE A 235 10.46 5.72 -0.07
C PHE A 235 10.21 4.72 -1.20
N VAL A 236 9.96 3.45 -0.88
CA VAL A 236 9.62 2.41 -1.86
C VAL A 236 8.30 1.70 -1.54
N GLY A 237 7.80 0.89 -2.47
CA GLY A 237 6.63 0.04 -2.26
C GLY A 237 6.92 -1.11 -1.29
N HIS A 238 5.86 -1.65 -0.69
CA HIS A 238 5.93 -2.67 0.35
C HIS A 238 6.70 -3.95 -0.05
N ALA A 239 6.66 -4.31 -1.33
CA ALA A 239 7.32 -5.50 -1.89
C ALA A 239 8.73 -5.23 -2.44
N GLU A 240 9.22 -3.98 -2.40
CA GLU A 240 10.36 -3.52 -3.21
C GLU A 240 11.66 -3.35 -2.40
N GLY A 241 11.55 -3.28 -1.07
CA GLY A 241 12.67 -3.03 -0.17
C GLY A 241 13.75 -4.11 -0.10
N ALA A 242 13.56 -5.29 -0.71
CA ALA A 242 14.43 -6.46 -0.50
C ALA A 242 15.90 -6.26 -0.96
N LYS A 243 16.13 -5.57 -2.08
CA LYS A 243 17.48 -5.30 -2.62
C LYS A 243 18.07 -3.97 -2.13
N ILE A 244 17.25 -3.06 -1.60
CA ILE A 244 17.68 -1.70 -1.19
C ILE A 244 18.87 -1.73 -0.19
N PRO A 245 18.87 -2.56 0.88
CA PRO A 245 19.99 -2.59 1.84
C PRO A 245 21.34 -3.02 1.25
N GLN A 246 21.33 -3.82 0.18
CA GLN A 246 22.53 -4.34 -0.46
C GLN A 246 23.31 -3.22 -1.20
N LEU A 247 22.65 -2.09 -1.47
CA LEU A 247 23.18 -0.95 -2.21
C LEU A 247 23.48 0.27 -1.32
N GLY A 248 23.79 0.03 -0.03
CA GLY A 248 24.30 1.06 0.89
C GLY A 248 23.24 1.83 1.68
N PHE A 249 22.00 1.31 1.71
CA PHE A 249 20.87 1.87 2.44
C PHE A 249 20.53 1.09 3.70
N VAL A 250 19.79 1.73 4.61
CA VAL A 250 19.21 1.10 5.81
C VAL A 250 17.78 1.60 5.96
N SER A 251 16.87 0.69 6.34
CA SER A 251 15.47 1.05 6.64
C SER A 251 15.42 2.01 7.82
N LEU A 252 14.55 3.01 7.74
CA LEU A 252 14.25 3.89 8.86
C LEU A 252 13.31 3.18 9.84
N ASP A 253 13.41 3.49 11.13
CA ASP A 253 12.58 2.91 12.19
C ASP A 253 11.15 3.54 12.24
N TYR A 254 10.57 3.79 11.06
CA TYR A 254 9.18 4.15 10.85
C TYR A 254 8.42 2.89 10.38
N PRO A 255 7.64 2.21 11.24
CA PRO A 255 6.94 0.98 10.87
C PRO A 255 6.06 1.16 9.64
N MET A 256 6.06 0.18 8.72
CA MET A 256 5.24 0.16 7.48
C MET A 256 5.47 1.33 6.50
N SER A 257 6.49 2.18 6.72
CA SER A 257 6.80 3.31 5.82
C SER A 257 7.56 2.91 4.56
N PHE A 258 8.33 1.82 4.63
CA PHE A 258 9.30 1.41 3.61
C PHE A 258 10.23 2.56 3.17
N ALA A 259 10.59 3.41 4.14
CA ALA A 259 11.53 4.51 3.98
C ALA A 259 12.97 4.04 4.29
N PHE A 260 13.92 4.44 3.47
CA PHE A 260 15.33 4.08 3.54
C PHE A 260 16.21 5.32 3.43
N ALA A 261 17.37 5.32 4.09
CA ALA A 261 18.39 6.35 3.90
C ALA A 261 19.79 5.71 3.82
N ARG A 262 20.78 6.49 3.35
CA ARG A 262 22.19 6.05 3.37
C ARG A 262 22.61 5.68 4.79
N ILE A 263 23.45 4.66 4.95
CA ILE A 263 23.85 4.09 6.26
C ILE A 263 24.20 5.14 7.33
N ARG A 264 24.90 6.22 6.95
CA ARG A 264 25.29 7.29 7.89
C ARG A 264 24.08 8.06 8.42
N HIS A 265 23.19 8.51 7.52
CA HIS A 265 22.02 9.30 7.85
C HIS A 265 20.94 8.47 8.56
N ALA A 266 20.71 7.24 8.10
CA ALA A 266 19.77 6.30 8.74
C ALA A 266 20.12 6.06 10.22
N LYS A 267 21.41 5.94 10.57
CA LYS A 267 21.85 5.84 11.97
C LYS A 267 21.48 7.06 12.81
N VAL A 268 21.56 8.28 12.25
CA VAL A 268 21.17 9.52 12.95
C VAL A 268 19.65 9.56 13.17
N ILE A 269 18.87 9.25 12.13
CA ILE A 269 17.41 9.21 12.20
C ILE A 269 16.95 8.16 13.22
N ASN A 270 17.39 6.91 13.08
CA ASN A 270 16.96 5.80 13.93
C ASN A 270 17.40 6.00 15.39
N ALA A 271 18.59 6.56 15.64
CA ALA A 271 19.01 6.92 17.00
C ALA A 271 18.15 8.05 17.61
N SER A 272 17.61 8.97 16.80
CA SER A 272 16.66 9.99 17.26
C SER A 272 15.28 9.40 17.53
N LEU A 273 14.76 8.58 16.60
CA LEU A 273 13.47 7.89 16.75
C LEU A 273 13.43 7.05 18.03
N ASN A 274 14.44 6.20 18.24
CA ASN A 274 14.54 5.33 19.41
C ASN A 274 14.79 6.08 20.73
N LYS A 275 15.29 7.33 20.71
CA LYS A 275 15.33 8.21 21.89
C LYS A 275 13.99 8.90 22.18
N SER A 276 13.16 9.10 21.15
CA SER A 276 11.79 9.63 21.30
C SER A 276 10.76 8.57 21.67
N SER A 277 11.07 7.29 21.48
CA SER A 277 10.39 6.20 22.18
C SER A 277 10.68 6.32 23.69
N PRO A 278 9.66 6.33 24.58
CA PRO A 278 9.91 6.19 26.01
C PRO A 278 10.73 4.92 26.22
N ALA A 279 11.88 5.05 26.90
CA ALA A 279 12.69 3.90 27.26
C ALA A 279 11.78 2.83 27.88
N GLN A 280 11.97 1.57 27.49
CA GLN A 280 11.32 0.45 28.14
C GLN A 280 11.57 0.60 29.65
N LYS A 281 10.54 1.03 30.39
CA LYS A 281 10.54 0.87 31.83
C LYS A 281 10.57 -0.63 32.02
N THR A 282 11.74 -1.14 32.39
CA THR A 282 11.87 -2.47 32.95
C THR A 282 10.78 -2.58 34.01
N PHE A 283 9.89 -3.54 33.85
CA PHE A 283 8.97 -3.92 34.91
C PHE A 283 9.81 -4.54 36.01
N ALA A 284 10.35 -3.69 36.89
CA ALA A 284 10.88 -4.13 38.16
C ALA A 284 9.76 -4.89 38.87
N ALA A 285 10.05 -6.12 39.29
CA ALA A 285 9.08 -6.96 39.97
C ALA A 285 8.47 -6.16 41.14
N PRO A 286 7.13 -6.05 41.25
CA PRO A 286 6.52 -5.23 42.28
C PRO A 286 6.81 -5.85 43.65
N ASN A 287 7.66 -5.18 44.44
CA ASN A 287 7.86 -5.51 45.84
C ASN A 287 6.53 -5.38 46.60
N THR A 288 6.12 -6.46 47.26
CA THR A 288 4.92 -6.52 48.08
C THR A 288 5.02 -5.53 49.24
N ILE A 289 4.16 -4.51 49.25
CA ILE A 289 3.89 -3.71 50.45
C ILE A 289 2.40 -3.85 50.79
N LEU A 290 2.14 -4.52 51.92
CA LEU A 290 0.82 -4.66 52.51
C LEU A 290 0.38 -3.33 53.13
N HIS A 291 -0.78 -2.82 52.71
CA HIS A 291 -1.52 -1.84 53.51
C HIS A 291 -2.99 -2.25 53.67
N SER A 292 -3.53 -1.92 54.85
CA SER A 292 -4.71 -2.53 55.44
C SER A 292 -6.04 -1.94 54.97
N ALA A 293 -7.09 -2.76 55.05
CA ALA A 293 -8.44 -2.42 54.62
C ALA A 293 -9.13 -1.36 55.50
N VAL A 294 -9.98 -0.54 54.87
CA VAL A 294 -11.02 0.27 55.54
C VAL A 294 -12.38 -0.06 54.91
N LYS A 295 -13.38 -0.33 55.75
CA LYS A 295 -14.74 -0.72 55.34
C LYS A 295 -15.63 0.51 55.08
N ALA A 296 -16.48 0.43 54.05
CA ALA A 296 -17.57 1.38 53.80
C ALA A 296 -18.95 0.77 54.16
N LYS A 297 -19.93 1.61 54.50
CA LYS A 297 -21.32 1.24 54.86
C LYS A 297 -22.28 1.39 53.65
N PRO A 298 -23.42 0.68 53.63
CA PRO A 298 -24.35 0.68 52.49
C PRO A 298 -25.37 1.84 52.50
N VAL A 299 -25.96 2.11 51.33
CA VAL A 299 -27.01 3.12 51.08
C VAL A 299 -28.30 2.41 50.54
N PRO A 300 -29.53 2.91 50.80
CA PRO A 300 -30.77 2.13 50.60
C PRO A 300 -31.38 2.22 49.19
N LEU A 301 -32.21 1.22 48.86
CA LEU A 301 -32.96 1.09 47.59
C LEU A 301 -34.33 1.82 47.62
N PRO A 302 -34.76 2.44 46.50
CA PRO A 302 -36.17 2.80 46.27
C PRO A 302 -37.01 1.60 45.80
N LYS A 303 -38.34 1.74 45.83
CA LYS A 303 -39.32 0.63 45.87
C LYS A 303 -39.88 0.18 44.51
N LYS A 304 -40.44 -1.04 44.53
CA LYS A 304 -41.13 -1.76 43.45
C LYS A 304 -42.28 -0.99 42.78
N VAL A 305 -42.50 -1.28 41.50
CA VAL A 305 -43.84 -1.38 40.89
C VAL A 305 -43.99 -2.82 40.37
N ALA A 306 -45.21 -3.37 40.43
CA ALA A 306 -45.53 -4.78 40.20
C ALA A 306 -46.16 -5.03 38.81
N PRO A 307 -46.27 -6.30 38.34
CA PRO A 307 -46.39 -6.63 36.92
C PRO A 307 -47.80 -7.09 36.49
N ILE A 308 -47.94 -7.37 35.20
CA ILE A 308 -48.91 -8.30 34.55
C ILE A 308 -48.19 -8.74 33.25
N THR A 309 -47.59 -9.96 33.19
CA THR A 309 -48.20 -11.27 32.80
C THR A 309 -48.70 -11.26 31.35
N SER A 310 -48.43 -12.25 30.49
CA SER A 310 -48.13 -13.69 30.65
C SER A 310 -46.94 -14.11 29.76
N GLU A 311 -45.95 -14.91 30.22
CA GLU A 311 -45.94 -16.39 30.28
C GLU A 311 -46.07 -17.08 28.90
N HIS A 312 -45.25 -18.05 28.48
CA HIS A 312 -44.16 -18.80 29.17
C HIS A 312 -42.83 -18.61 28.41
N GLU A 313 -41.68 -18.30 29.03
CA GLU A 313 -40.90 -19.01 30.07
C GLU A 313 -40.38 -20.41 29.65
N TRP A 314 -39.05 -20.62 29.56
CA TRP A 314 -38.08 -20.88 30.66
C TRP A 314 -38.35 -22.26 31.31
N ASN A 315 -37.40 -23.18 31.54
CA ASN A 315 -35.93 -23.14 31.49
C ASN A 315 -35.42 -24.63 31.46
N ARG A 316 -34.16 -25.06 31.68
CA ARG A 316 -33.23 -24.67 32.75
C ARG A 316 -31.87 -25.40 32.63
N VAL A 317 -30.87 -24.84 33.34
CA VAL A 317 -29.49 -25.33 33.63
C VAL A 317 -28.53 -25.11 32.44
N ARG A 318 -27.37 -24.44 32.55
CA ARG A 318 -26.63 -23.72 33.63
C ARG A 318 -25.91 -22.49 32.98
N GLU A 319 -25.57 -21.34 33.59
CA GLU A 319 -24.96 -20.97 34.89
C GLU A 319 -23.50 -21.48 35.05
N GLU A 320 -22.44 -20.67 35.16
CA GLU A 320 -22.20 -19.21 35.23
C GLU A 320 -20.84 -18.89 34.57
N SER A 321 -20.54 -17.71 33.99
CA SER A 321 -20.48 -16.40 34.68
C SER A 321 -20.32 -15.23 33.68
N ALA A 322 -20.81 -14.04 34.07
CA ALA A 322 -20.81 -12.79 33.28
C ALA A 322 -19.39 -12.14 33.21
N ASP A 323 -19.07 -11.15 32.37
CA ASP A 323 -19.92 -10.13 31.72
C ASP A 323 -19.25 -9.57 30.44
N LYS A 324 -19.90 -9.71 29.26
CA LYS A 324 -19.50 -9.07 27.98
C LYS A 324 -20.72 -8.84 27.08
N LYS A 325 -20.89 -7.60 26.60
CA LYS A 325 -21.88 -7.24 25.55
C LYS A 325 -21.69 -8.10 24.27
N PRO A 326 -22.76 -8.39 23.51
CA PRO A 326 -22.80 -9.55 22.60
C PRO A 326 -21.98 -9.36 21.32
N ARG A 327 -20.77 -9.94 21.28
CA ARG A 327 -19.87 -9.93 20.11
C ARG A 327 -20.24 -10.92 19.00
N GLY A 328 -21.30 -11.72 19.17
CA GLY A 328 -21.57 -12.89 18.33
C GLY A 328 -22.52 -12.71 17.15
N LYS A 329 -23.31 -11.63 17.06
CA LYS A 329 -24.34 -11.52 16.01
C LYS A 329 -23.78 -11.13 14.64
N GLY A 330 -22.98 -10.08 14.55
CA GLY A 330 -22.52 -9.56 13.25
C GLY A 330 -21.50 -10.46 12.52
N ILE A 331 -20.67 -11.23 13.23
CA ILE A 331 -19.72 -12.15 12.56
C ILE A 331 -20.48 -13.30 11.87
N ALA A 332 -21.49 -13.88 12.53
CA ALA A 332 -22.31 -14.94 11.94
C ALA A 332 -23.11 -14.46 10.72
N GLU A 333 -23.53 -13.19 10.72
CA GLU A 333 -24.20 -12.55 9.59
C GLU A 333 -23.24 -12.29 8.43
N ALA A 334 -22.01 -11.82 8.70
CA ALA A 334 -20.96 -11.66 7.72
C ALA A 334 -20.51 -13.01 7.09
N MET A 335 -20.48 -14.08 7.88
CA MET A 335 -20.24 -15.45 7.37
C MET A 335 -21.34 -15.88 6.40
N LYS A 336 -22.61 -15.68 6.77
CA LYS A 336 -23.75 -16.02 5.91
C LYS A 336 -23.72 -15.25 4.58
N LEU A 337 -23.38 -13.96 4.61
CA LEU A 337 -23.21 -13.15 3.39
C LEU A 337 -22.03 -13.64 2.52
N ALA A 338 -20.96 -14.14 3.14
CA ALA A 338 -19.82 -14.73 2.40
C ALA A 338 -20.20 -16.08 1.75
N ASP A 339 -20.97 -16.92 2.44
CA ASP A 339 -21.53 -18.16 1.89
C ASP A 339 -22.53 -17.88 0.73
N GLU A 340 -23.25 -16.76 0.80
CA GLU A 340 -24.16 -16.27 -0.25
C GLU A 340 -23.44 -15.54 -1.40
N GLY A 341 -22.11 -15.33 -1.31
CA GLY A 341 -21.30 -14.66 -2.34
C GLY A 341 -21.43 -13.13 -2.38
N ALA A 342 -22.08 -12.52 -1.39
CA ALA A 342 -22.32 -11.08 -1.27
C ALA A 342 -21.06 -10.33 -0.77
N PHE A 343 -19.95 -10.43 -1.50
CA PHE A 343 -18.64 -10.02 -1.01
C PHE A 343 -18.50 -8.50 -0.77
N VAL A 344 -19.27 -7.65 -1.45
CA VAL A 344 -19.24 -6.19 -1.21
C VAL A 344 -19.85 -5.87 0.16
N GLU A 345 -20.95 -6.54 0.49
CA GLU A 345 -21.66 -6.47 1.76
C GLU A 345 -20.82 -7.07 2.91
N VAL A 346 -20.09 -8.16 2.66
CA VAL A 346 -19.13 -8.73 3.61
C VAL A 346 -18.01 -7.75 3.95
N VAL A 347 -17.43 -7.06 2.96
CA VAL A 347 -16.40 -6.03 3.20
C VAL A 347 -16.95 -4.93 4.10
N ALA A 348 -18.11 -4.36 3.76
CA ALA A 348 -18.75 -3.31 4.55
C ALA A 348 -19.02 -3.75 6.01
N MET A 349 -19.61 -4.95 6.18
CA MET A 349 -19.93 -5.48 7.51
C MET A 349 -18.69 -5.79 8.35
N CYS A 350 -17.62 -6.32 7.74
CA CYS A 350 -16.36 -6.59 8.44
C CYS A 350 -15.65 -5.28 8.84
N GLU A 351 -15.66 -4.25 7.99
CA GLU A 351 -15.13 -2.94 8.35
C GLU A 351 -15.89 -2.29 9.51
N ASP A 352 -17.22 -2.40 9.52
CA ASP A 352 -18.05 -1.89 10.62
C ASP A 352 -17.82 -2.64 11.94
N LEU A 353 -17.60 -3.96 11.88
CA LEU A 353 -17.21 -4.77 13.04
C LEU A 353 -15.85 -4.35 13.60
N LEU A 354 -14.86 -4.07 12.74
CA LEU A 354 -13.56 -3.55 13.13
C LEU A 354 -13.67 -2.14 13.73
N ALA A 355 -14.48 -1.26 13.14
CA ALA A 355 -14.74 0.08 13.66
C ALA A 355 -15.41 0.07 15.06
N GLN A 356 -16.22 -0.95 15.35
CA GLN A 356 -16.81 -1.21 16.67
C GLN A 356 -15.83 -1.88 17.66
N GLY A 357 -14.56 -2.08 17.28
CA GLY A 357 -13.52 -2.67 18.12
C GLY A 357 -13.55 -4.20 18.17
N THR A 358 -14.20 -4.86 17.19
CA THR A 358 -14.25 -6.33 17.09
C THR A 358 -13.07 -6.86 16.26
N GLU A 359 -11.84 -6.68 16.75
CA GLU A 359 -10.66 -7.35 16.19
C GLU A 359 -10.69 -8.85 16.54
N SER A 360 -10.99 -9.71 15.57
CA SER A 360 -10.89 -11.16 15.69
C SER A 360 -10.29 -11.76 14.41
N ALA A 361 -9.75 -12.99 14.51
CA ALA A 361 -9.13 -13.65 13.37
C ALA A 361 -10.15 -13.87 12.24
N GLU A 362 -11.38 -14.22 12.61
CA GLU A 362 -12.51 -14.50 11.73
C GLU A 362 -12.93 -13.26 10.93
N VAL A 363 -13.00 -12.08 11.56
CA VAL A 363 -13.33 -10.82 10.87
C VAL A 363 -12.27 -10.46 9.83
N TYR A 364 -10.98 -10.61 10.17
CA TYR A 364 -9.91 -10.38 9.21
C TYR A 364 -9.83 -11.47 8.12
N TYR A 365 -10.25 -12.70 8.39
CA TYR A 365 -10.35 -13.75 7.37
C TYR A 365 -11.47 -13.43 6.37
N LEU A 366 -12.68 -13.10 6.83
CA LEU A 366 -13.82 -12.75 5.97
C LEU A 366 -13.52 -11.50 5.13
N LEU A 367 -12.95 -10.46 5.73
CA LEU A 367 -12.52 -9.26 5.02
C LEU A 367 -11.45 -9.58 3.97
N GLY A 368 -10.50 -10.46 4.28
CA GLY A 368 -9.45 -10.87 3.35
C GLY A 368 -9.97 -11.73 2.19
N GLN A 369 -10.88 -12.66 2.46
CA GLN A 369 -11.57 -13.46 1.47
C GLN A 369 -12.38 -12.58 0.50
N ALA A 370 -13.27 -11.73 1.04
CA ALA A 370 -14.10 -10.84 0.25
C ALA A 370 -13.28 -9.80 -0.54
N SER A 371 -12.20 -9.27 0.03
CA SER A 371 -11.23 -8.43 -0.69
C SER A 371 -10.57 -9.17 -1.85
N GLY A 372 -10.26 -10.46 -1.68
CA GLY A 372 -9.64 -11.27 -2.74
C GLY A 372 -10.60 -11.57 -3.90
N GLU A 373 -11.86 -11.91 -3.61
CA GLU A 373 -12.87 -12.18 -4.64
C GLU A 373 -13.38 -10.88 -5.33
N THR A 374 -13.28 -9.72 -4.67
CA THR A 374 -13.49 -8.40 -5.31
C THR A 374 -12.26 -7.86 -6.06
N GLY A 375 -11.18 -8.64 -6.16
CA GLY A 375 -9.97 -8.31 -6.94
C GLY A 375 -8.91 -7.47 -6.21
N ASN A 376 -9.12 -7.11 -4.94
CA ASN A 376 -8.15 -6.39 -4.12
C ASN A 376 -7.19 -7.36 -3.41
N SER A 377 -6.31 -7.99 -4.19
CA SER A 377 -5.33 -8.99 -3.71
C SER A 377 -4.38 -8.48 -2.62
N LEU A 378 -4.09 -7.16 -2.60
CA LEU A 378 -3.23 -6.55 -1.58
C LEU A 378 -3.92 -6.52 -0.21
N MET A 379 -5.15 -6.01 -0.16
CA MET A 379 -5.96 -5.99 1.07
C MET A 379 -6.30 -7.41 1.52
N ALA A 380 -6.50 -8.34 0.58
CA ALA A 380 -6.64 -9.76 0.87
C ALA A 380 -5.41 -10.31 1.62
N GLU A 381 -4.20 -10.12 1.09
CA GLU A 381 -2.96 -10.57 1.74
C GLU A 381 -2.78 -9.95 3.14
N GLU A 382 -2.99 -8.64 3.30
CA GLU A 382 -2.85 -7.95 4.59
C GLU A 382 -3.81 -8.50 5.65
N CYS A 383 -5.09 -8.65 5.29
CA CYS A 383 -6.11 -9.15 6.21
C CYS A 383 -5.89 -10.62 6.58
N LEU A 384 -5.54 -11.48 5.61
CA LEU A 384 -5.22 -12.89 5.87
C LEU A 384 -3.99 -13.04 6.77
N ARG A 385 -2.94 -12.21 6.58
CA ARG A 385 -1.78 -12.18 7.47
C ARG A 385 -2.15 -11.74 8.88
N LYS A 386 -3.05 -10.77 9.04
CA LYS A 386 -3.57 -10.32 10.34
C LYS A 386 -4.44 -11.41 11.01
N ALA A 387 -5.24 -12.16 10.25
CA ALA A 387 -5.96 -13.33 10.73
C ALA A 387 -5.01 -14.42 11.27
N ILE A 388 -3.95 -14.74 10.51
CA ILE A 388 -2.90 -15.69 10.91
C ILE A 388 -2.07 -15.17 12.10
N TYR A 389 -1.94 -13.85 12.27
CA TYR A 389 -1.27 -13.26 13.43
C TYR A 389 -2.11 -13.43 14.72
N LEU A 390 -3.43 -13.23 14.63
CA LEU A 390 -4.34 -13.40 15.77
C LEU A 390 -4.59 -14.88 16.10
N ASN A 391 -4.60 -15.75 15.10
CA ASN A 391 -4.68 -17.20 15.25
C ASN A 391 -3.65 -17.89 14.35
N ALA A 392 -2.51 -18.26 14.93
CA ALA A 392 -1.38 -18.87 14.23
C ALA A 392 -1.70 -20.21 13.55
N ASP A 393 -2.79 -20.86 13.96
CA ASP A 393 -3.26 -22.13 13.46
C ASP A 393 -4.61 -22.01 12.72
N PHE A 394 -4.93 -20.83 12.20
CA PHE A 394 -6.13 -20.62 11.38
C PHE A 394 -5.94 -21.27 10.00
N HIS A 395 -6.41 -22.51 9.88
CA HIS A 395 -6.30 -23.33 8.68
C HIS A 395 -6.81 -22.62 7.41
N ASP A 396 -8.00 -22.03 7.47
CA ASP A 396 -8.67 -21.53 6.25
C ASP A 396 -8.02 -20.23 5.75
N ALA A 397 -7.54 -19.38 6.65
CA ALA A 397 -6.70 -18.23 6.30
C ALA A 397 -5.36 -18.65 5.66
N LEU A 398 -4.75 -19.76 6.13
CA LEU A 398 -3.52 -20.31 5.52
C LEU A 398 -3.79 -20.90 4.13
N MET A 399 -4.91 -21.59 3.94
CA MET A 399 -5.31 -22.15 2.65
C MET A 399 -5.68 -21.07 1.64
N TYR A 400 -6.50 -20.10 2.03
CA TYR A 400 -6.87 -19.00 1.14
C TYR A 400 -5.65 -18.14 0.77
N LEU A 401 -4.74 -17.88 1.70
CA LEU A 401 -3.49 -17.18 1.40
C LEU A 401 -2.58 -17.97 0.43
N SER A 402 -2.63 -19.31 0.46
CA SER A 402 -1.96 -20.14 -0.57
C SER A 402 -2.59 -19.94 -1.95
N ILE A 403 -3.93 -20.02 -2.05
CA ILE A 403 -4.68 -19.81 -3.30
C ILE A 403 -4.41 -18.42 -3.87
N LEU A 404 -4.40 -17.39 -3.01
CA LEU A 404 -4.07 -16.02 -3.38
C LEU A 404 -2.65 -15.92 -3.96
N PHE A 405 -1.66 -16.56 -3.35
CA PHE A 405 -0.29 -16.58 -3.90
C PHE A 405 -0.18 -17.37 -5.20
N ASP A 406 -0.92 -18.47 -5.39
CA ASP A 406 -0.97 -19.17 -6.68
C ASP A 406 -1.62 -18.32 -7.78
N ARG A 407 -2.73 -17.62 -7.48
CA ARG A 407 -3.35 -16.64 -8.39
C ARG A 407 -2.39 -15.50 -8.76
N MET A 408 -1.47 -15.12 -7.86
CA MET A 408 -0.41 -14.13 -8.08
C MET A 408 0.92 -14.72 -8.60
N GLY A 409 0.93 -15.95 -9.13
CA GLY A 409 2.13 -16.61 -9.69
C GLY A 409 3.25 -16.95 -8.68
N SER A 410 3.03 -16.67 -7.39
CA SER A 410 4.01 -16.85 -6.30
C SER A 410 3.98 -18.28 -5.73
N HIS A 411 4.12 -19.29 -6.58
CA HIS A 411 3.92 -20.71 -6.23
C HIS A 411 4.77 -21.21 -5.06
N GLU A 412 5.98 -20.68 -4.85
CA GLU A 412 6.84 -21.06 -3.72
C GLU A 412 6.29 -20.54 -2.37
N LYS A 413 5.74 -19.32 -2.35
CA LYS A 413 5.01 -18.78 -1.19
C LYS A 413 3.76 -19.62 -0.95
N ALA A 414 2.99 -19.91 -2.00
CA ALA A 414 1.80 -20.73 -1.92
C ALA A 414 2.07 -22.12 -1.33
N ALA A 415 3.11 -22.81 -1.81
CA ALA A 415 3.56 -24.10 -1.29
C ALA A 415 4.06 -24.04 0.17
N THR A 416 4.52 -22.87 0.63
CA THR A 416 4.92 -22.66 2.03
C THR A 416 3.71 -22.53 2.95
N PHE A 417 2.65 -21.83 2.51
CA PHE A 417 1.40 -21.75 3.26
C PHE A 417 0.60 -23.07 3.23
N ARG A 418 0.57 -23.79 2.11
CA ARG A 418 0.00 -25.15 2.00
C ARG A 418 0.63 -26.12 3.01
N ARG A 419 1.97 -26.23 3.04
CA ARG A 419 2.71 -27.04 4.04
C ARG A 419 2.52 -26.59 5.49
N ARG A 420 2.03 -25.37 5.73
CA ARG A 420 1.66 -24.91 7.09
C ARG A 420 0.22 -25.30 7.43
N ALA A 421 -0.72 -25.15 6.50
CA ALA A 421 -2.10 -25.63 6.65
C ALA A 421 -2.16 -27.15 6.90
N GLU A 422 -1.43 -27.94 6.12
CA GLU A 422 -1.32 -29.41 6.31
C GLU A 422 -0.86 -29.79 7.72
N ARG A 423 0.18 -29.11 8.25
CA ARG A 423 0.68 -29.36 9.61
C ARG A 423 -0.34 -28.98 10.68
N VAL A 424 -1.10 -27.91 10.48
CA VAL A 424 -2.21 -27.51 11.36
C VAL A 424 -3.32 -28.57 11.33
N HIS A 425 -3.72 -29.01 10.13
CA HIS A 425 -4.75 -30.03 9.93
C HIS A 425 -4.37 -31.34 10.62
N LEU A 426 -3.18 -31.89 10.36
CA LEU A 426 -2.68 -33.13 10.97
C LEU A 426 -2.62 -33.04 12.50
N ARG A 427 -2.21 -31.89 13.06
CA ARG A 427 -2.11 -31.68 14.51
C ARG A 427 -3.49 -31.50 15.17
N ASN A 428 -4.51 -31.10 14.42
CA ASN A 428 -5.88 -30.99 14.90
C ASN A 428 -6.67 -32.30 14.70
N ALA A 429 -6.30 -33.13 13.72
CA ALA A 429 -6.87 -34.47 13.50
C ALA A 429 -6.27 -35.57 14.41
N GLY A 430 -5.15 -35.28 15.08
CA GLY A 430 -4.52 -36.14 16.10
C GLY A 430 -4.90 -35.79 17.54
N LYS A 431 -5.99 -35.03 17.74
CA LYS A 431 -6.59 -34.67 19.03
C LYS A 431 -8.05 -35.11 19.06
#